data_AF-A0A0V1GV32-F1
#
_entry.id   AF-A0A0V1GV32-F1
#
_cell.length_a   1.000
_cell.length_b   1.000
_cell.length_c   1.000
_cell.angle_alpha   90.00
_cell.angle_beta   90.00
_cell.angle_gamma   90.00
#
_symmetry.space_group_name_H-M   'P 1'
#
loop_
_entity.id
_entity.type
_entity.pdbx_description
1 polymer ?
#
loop_
_entity_poly.entity_id
_entity_poly.type
_entity_poly.pdbx_seq_one_letter_code
_entity_poly.pdbx_strand_id
1 'polypeptide(L)'
;MTSFEAKRLYKDAWKQINETESHDYIILLILAGNLFAYYQQQAIFNIKHNISNSHREATNSLWNTENGRPIFPSVMSLDNFQRISRIIRFDDRETRSHRHDWIARLPMMCNPGAFVTVDERLIPFRER
;
A
#
# COMPACT_ATOMS: atom_id res chain seq x y z
N MET A 1 -5.46 8.71 -12.84
CA MET A 1 -5.84 7.48 -12.10
C MET A 1 -7.03 7.77 -11.18
N THR A 2 -7.92 6.79 -10.96
CA THR A 2 -9.04 6.73 -9.97
C THR A 2 -10.38 7.45 -10.24
N SER A 3 -10.49 8.32 -11.25
CA SER A 3 -11.71 9.15 -11.43
C SER A 3 -12.99 8.34 -11.72
N PHE A 4 -12.90 7.22 -12.43
CA PHE A 4 -14.08 6.44 -12.82
C PHE A 4 -14.73 5.71 -11.64
N GLU A 5 -13.94 4.95 -10.88
CA GLU A 5 -14.43 4.19 -9.72
C GLU A 5 -14.96 5.13 -8.62
N ALA A 6 -14.30 6.27 -8.48
CA ALA A 6 -14.70 7.28 -7.53
C ALA A 6 -16.02 7.98 -7.91
N LYS A 7 -16.23 8.29 -9.19
CA LYS A 7 -17.53 8.75 -9.71
C LYS A 7 -18.63 7.70 -9.51
N ARG A 8 -18.31 6.41 -9.68
CA ARG A 8 -19.27 5.32 -9.45
C ARG A 8 -19.75 5.26 -8.00
N LEU A 9 -18.84 5.41 -7.04
CA LEU A 9 -19.13 5.26 -5.62
C LEU A 9 -19.70 6.53 -4.98
N TYR A 10 -19.17 7.70 -5.34
CA TYR A 10 -19.48 8.97 -4.67
C TYR A 10 -20.38 9.90 -5.50
N LYS A 11 -20.62 9.60 -6.78
CA LYS A 11 -21.47 10.41 -7.68
C LYS A 11 -21.11 11.90 -7.58
N ASP A 12 -22.08 12.74 -7.23
CA ASP A 12 -21.94 14.20 -7.14
C ASP A 12 -21.11 14.68 -5.94
N ALA A 13 -20.92 13.82 -4.93
CA ALA A 13 -20.05 14.10 -3.78
C ALA A 13 -18.56 13.84 -4.08
N TRP A 14 -18.23 13.43 -5.31
CA TRP A 14 -16.85 13.11 -5.68
C TRP A 14 -15.98 14.37 -5.81
N LYS A 15 -14.98 14.49 -4.94
CA LYS A 15 -13.86 15.41 -5.09
C LYS A 15 -12.66 14.69 -5.70
N GLN A 16 -12.20 15.15 -6.87
CA GLN A 16 -11.03 14.63 -7.57
C GLN A 16 -9.79 14.64 -6.65
N ILE A 17 -9.07 13.52 -6.64
CA ILE A 17 -7.79 13.41 -5.95
C ILE A 17 -6.74 14.22 -6.72
N ASN A 18 -6.00 15.06 -6.02
CA ASN A 18 -4.87 15.78 -6.59
C ASN A 18 -3.57 14.96 -6.54
N GLU A 19 -2.53 15.46 -7.20
CA GLU A 19 -1.23 14.78 -7.26
C GLU A 19 -0.56 14.66 -5.89
N THR A 20 -0.68 15.68 -5.03
CA THR A 20 -0.14 15.67 -3.66
C THR A 20 -0.80 14.58 -2.80
N GLU A 21 -2.13 14.51 -2.80
CA GLU A 21 -2.90 13.48 -2.10
C GLU A 21 -2.54 12.08 -2.60
N SER A 22 -2.27 11.92 -3.89
CA SER A 22 -1.80 10.64 -4.45
C SER A 22 -0.41 10.27 -3.94
N HIS A 23 0.52 11.23 -3.90
CA HIS A 23 1.87 11.03 -3.38
C HIS A 23 1.87 10.72 -1.88
N ASP A 24 1.12 11.50 -1.09
CA ASP A 24 1.00 11.31 0.36
C ASP A 24 0.43 9.92 0.68
N TYR A 25 -0.55 9.46 -0.09
CA TYR A 25 -1.09 8.11 0.03
C TYR A 25 -0.03 7.03 -0.23
N ILE A 26 0.76 7.16 -1.29
CA ILE A 26 1.84 6.22 -1.63
C ILE A 26 2.93 6.22 -0.56
N ILE A 27 3.32 7.40 -0.06
CA ILE A 27 4.29 7.55 1.03
C ILE A 27 3.81 6.77 2.26
N LEU A 28 2.53 6.90 2.64
CA LEU A 28 1.97 6.17 3.77
C LEU A 28 1.96 4.65 3.56
N LEU A 29 1.71 4.17 2.34
CA LEU A 29 1.81 2.73 2.03
C LEU A 29 3.25 2.22 2.20
N ILE A 30 4.25 2.99 1.75
CA ILE A 30 5.67 2.64 1.92
C ILE A 30 6.06 2.63 3.40
N LEU A 31 5.65 3.64 4.16
CA LEU A 31 5.91 3.72 5.60
C LEU A 31 5.26 2.58 6.38
N ALA A 32 3.99 2.26 6.08
CA ALA A 32 3.31 1.13 6.68
C ALA A 32 3.99 -0.20 6.36
N GLY A 33 4.45 -0.39 5.12
CA GLY A 33 5.20 -1.57 4.70
C GLY A 33 6.55 -1.70 5.42
N ASN A 34 7.30 -0.60 5.56
CA ASN A 34 8.56 -0.58 6.30
C ASN A 34 8.36 -0.88 7.79
N LEU A 35 7.33 -0.31 8.40
CA LEU A 35 6.98 -0.56 9.78
C LEU A 35 6.63 -2.04 10.00
N PHE A 36 5.84 -2.63 9.10
CA PHE A 36 5.53 -4.05 9.12
C PHE A 36 6.80 -4.92 9.01
N ALA A 37 7.69 -4.61 8.08
CA ALA A 37 8.96 -5.34 7.91
C ALA A 37 9.86 -5.23 9.14
N TYR A 38 9.93 -4.05 9.77
CA TYR A 38 10.68 -3.83 11.01
C TYR A 38 10.13 -4.66 12.17
N TYR A 39 8.81 -4.70 12.34
CA TYR A 39 8.18 -5.56 13.36
C TYR A 39 8.34 -7.05 13.07
N GLN A 40 8.30 -7.46 11.79
CA GLN A 40 8.54 -8.86 11.41
C GLN A 40 9.98 -9.29 11.72
N GLN A 41 10.98 -8.44 11.48
CA GLN A 41 12.37 -8.72 11.86
C GLN A 41 12.57 -8.79 13.38
N GLN A 42 11.90 -7.91 14.14
CA GLN A 42 11.92 -7.98 15.61
C GLN A 42 11.23 -9.22 16.16
N ALA A 43 10.16 -9.70 15.54
CA ALA A 43 9.50 -10.94 15.93
C ALA A 43 10.39 -12.17 15.70
N ILE A 44 11.25 -12.13 14.66
CA ILE A 44 12.27 -13.16 14.40
C ILE A 44 13.41 -13.09 15.45
N PHE A 45 13.75 -11.90 15.94
CA PHE A 45 14.78 -11.71 16.98
C PHE A 45 14.26 -12.00 18.41
N ASN A 46 12.99 -11.73 18.70
CA ASN A 46 12.37 -11.85 20.02
C ASN A 46 11.42 -13.07 20.14
N ILE A 47 11.88 -14.26 19.73
CA ILE A 47 11.22 -15.53 20.09
C ILE A 47 11.43 -15.79 21.60
N LYS A 48 10.82 -14.98 22.48
CA LYS A 48 10.56 -15.37 23.87
C LYS A 48 9.47 -14.62 24.60
N HIS A 49 9.01 -13.45 24.16
CA HIS A 49 7.93 -12.77 24.88
C HIS A 49 6.82 -12.28 23.96
N ASN A 50 5.74 -13.07 24.02
CA ASN A 50 4.37 -12.67 23.81
C ASN A 50 4.00 -12.20 22.40
N ILE A 51 3.13 -12.99 21.76
CA ILE A 51 2.49 -12.73 20.48
C ILE A 51 1.70 -11.42 20.61
N SER A 52 2.33 -10.29 20.31
CA SER A 52 1.61 -9.07 19.98
C SER A 52 1.20 -9.18 18.52
N ASN A 53 -0.11 -9.28 18.30
CA ASN A 53 -0.79 -9.36 17.01
C ASN A 53 -0.62 -8.09 16.15
N SER A 54 0.61 -7.64 15.91
CA SER A 54 0.92 -6.46 15.07
C SER A 54 0.66 -6.71 13.58
N HIS A 55 0.49 -7.98 13.17
CA HIS A 55 0.11 -8.37 11.80
C HIS A 55 -1.20 -7.72 11.32
N ARG A 56 -1.98 -7.15 12.23
CA ARG A 56 -3.28 -6.51 11.98
C ARG A 56 -3.47 -5.30 12.89
N GLU A 57 -2.47 -4.44 13.06
CA GLU A 57 -2.76 -3.10 13.57
C GLU A 57 -3.85 -2.50 12.68
N ALA A 58 -5.06 -2.36 13.24
CA ALA A 58 -6.19 -1.84 12.49
C ALA A 58 -5.79 -0.46 11.99
N THR A 59 -6.16 -0.08 10.76
CA THR A 59 -5.81 1.24 10.20
C THR A 59 -6.08 2.39 11.18
N ASN A 60 -7.09 2.25 12.04
CA ASN A 60 -7.43 3.22 13.09
C ASN A 60 -6.36 3.36 14.20
N SER A 61 -5.58 2.32 14.52
CA SER A 61 -4.53 2.40 15.56
C SER A 61 -3.36 3.27 15.13
N LEU A 62 -2.97 3.23 13.86
CA LEU A 62 -1.87 4.05 13.32
C LEU A 62 -2.18 5.55 13.42
N TRP A 63 -3.47 5.93 13.30
CA TRP A 63 -3.95 7.32 13.40
C TRP A 63 -4.45 7.69 14.81
N ASN A 64 -4.32 6.81 15.81
CA ASN A 64 -4.75 7.09 17.17
C ASN A 64 -3.90 8.20 17.81
N THR A 65 -4.52 9.10 18.58
CA THR A 65 -3.85 10.25 19.20
C THR A 65 -2.98 9.89 20.40
N GLU A 66 -3.28 8.81 21.10
CA GLU A 66 -2.58 8.36 22.31
C GLU A 66 -1.47 7.35 21.97
N ASN A 67 -1.80 6.35 21.15
CA ASN A 67 -0.95 5.19 20.89
C ASN A 67 -0.56 5.02 19.40
N GLY A 68 -0.94 5.97 18.55
CA GLY A 68 -0.67 5.91 17.12
C GLY A 68 0.75 6.31 16.76
N ARG A 69 0.93 6.66 15.49
CA ARG A 69 2.22 7.06 14.91
C ARG A 69 2.05 8.47 14.36
N PRO A 70 2.64 9.51 14.98
CA PRO A 70 2.41 10.91 14.61
C PRO A 70 2.63 11.25 13.12
N ILE A 71 3.50 10.49 12.44
CA ILE A 71 3.79 10.65 11.01
C ILE A 71 2.57 10.37 10.10
N PHE A 72 1.64 9.49 10.52
CA PHE A 72 0.47 9.15 9.72
C PHE A 72 -0.55 10.30 9.65
N PRO A 73 -1.07 10.82 10.78
CA PRO A 73 -1.99 11.95 10.77
C PRO A 73 -1.33 13.26 10.28
N SER A 74 0.00 13.40 10.35
CA SER A 74 0.68 14.58 9.80
C SER A 74 0.76 14.60 8.27
N VAL A 75 0.71 13.44 7.62
CA VAL A 75 0.77 13.32 6.15
C VAL A 75 -0.62 13.34 5.56
N MET A 76 -1.57 12.60 6.13
CA MET A 76 -2.94 12.54 5.62
C MET A 76 -3.93 12.17 6.74
N SER A 77 -5.16 12.68 6.69
CA SER A 77 -6.22 12.24 7.59
C SER A 77 -6.61 10.77 7.34
N LEU A 78 -7.07 10.09 8.40
CA LEU A 78 -7.57 8.71 8.31
C LEU A 78 -8.72 8.59 7.29
N ASP A 79 -9.62 9.57 7.28
CA ASP A 79 -10.75 9.60 6.35
C ASP A 79 -10.29 9.65 4.89
N ASN A 80 -9.32 10.52 4.56
CA ASN A 80 -8.77 10.58 3.21
C ASN A 80 -8.04 9.29 2.82
N PHE A 81 -7.27 8.70 3.74
CA PHE A 81 -6.59 7.44 3.49
C PHE A 81 -7.59 6.31 3.18
N GLN A 82 -8.66 6.20 3.96
CA GLN A 82 -9.73 5.22 3.73
C GLN A 82 -10.50 5.50 2.43
N ARG A 83 -10.80 6.77 2.16
CA ARG A 83 -11.47 7.21 0.93
C ARG A 83 -10.67 6.79 -0.30
N ILE A 84 -9.38 7.11 -0.34
CA ILE A 84 -8.48 6.76 -1.46
C ILE A 84 -8.33 5.24 -1.57
N SER A 85 -8.13 4.52 -0.46
CA SER A 85 -7.97 3.06 -0.46
C SER A 85 -9.14 2.31 -1.09
N ARG A 86 -10.38 2.82 -0.97
CA ARG A 86 -11.57 2.18 -1.55
C ARG A 86 -11.64 2.32 -3.07
N ILE A 87 -11.14 3.43 -3.60
CA ILE A 87 -11.33 3.84 -5.00
C ILE A 87 -10.07 3.68 -5.85
N ILE A 88 -8.93 3.38 -5.23
CA ILE A 88 -7.68 3.25 -5.97
C ILE A 88 -7.77 2.10 -6.97
N ARG A 89 -7.43 2.39 -8.22
CA ARG A 89 -7.40 1.45 -9.33
C ARG A 89 -6.12 1.71 -10.13
N PHE A 90 -5.39 0.64 -10.40
CA PHE A 90 -4.16 0.63 -11.19
C PHE A 90 -4.38 0.17 -12.63
N ASP A 91 -5.63 -0.15 -12.97
CA ASP A 91 -6.04 -0.59 -14.30
C ASP A 91 -7.17 0.31 -14.80
N ASP A 92 -7.20 0.50 -16.12
CA ASP A 92 -8.32 1.12 -16.81
C ASP A 92 -8.90 0.08 -17.76
N ARG A 93 -10.20 -0.18 -17.60
CA ARG A 93 -10.93 -1.22 -18.32
C ARG A 93 -10.80 -1.05 -19.83
N GLU A 94 -10.74 0.19 -20.32
CA GLU A 94 -10.67 0.50 -21.74
C GLU A 94 -9.28 0.31 -22.34
N THR A 95 -8.22 0.45 -21.52
CA THR A 95 -6.82 0.35 -21.98
C THR A 95 -6.14 -0.96 -21.55
N ARG A 96 -6.89 -1.87 -20.94
CA ARG A 96 -6.40 -3.17 -20.45
C ARG A 96 -5.68 -4.02 -21.51
N SER A 97 -6.02 -3.86 -22.79
CA SER A 97 -5.32 -4.54 -23.90
C SER A 97 -3.92 -3.98 -24.18
N HIS A 98 -3.61 -2.76 -23.73
CA HIS A 98 -2.37 -2.02 -23.99
C HIS A 98 -1.50 -1.87 -22.72
N ARG A 99 -1.59 -2.82 -21.80
CA ARG A 99 -0.84 -2.79 -20.54
C ARG A 99 0.64 -2.51 -20.79
N HIS A 100 1.14 -1.46 -20.16
CA HIS A 100 2.57 -1.28 -19.99
C HIS A 100 3.01 -2.27 -18.92
N ASP A 101 3.58 -3.39 -19.34
CA ASP A 101 4.18 -4.34 -18.41
C ASP A 101 5.33 -3.65 -17.69
N TRP A 102 5.13 -3.35 -16.41
CA TRP A 102 6.21 -2.89 -15.52
C TRP A 102 7.40 -3.87 -15.56
N ILE A 103 7.12 -5.15 -15.82
CA ILE A 103 8.10 -6.21 -16.06
C ILE A 103 9.05 -5.84 -17.20
N ALA A 104 8.57 -5.23 -18.28
CA ALA A 104 9.39 -4.81 -19.40
C ALA A 104 10.41 -3.71 -19.03
N ARG A 105 10.19 -2.99 -17.92
CA ARG A 105 11.14 -1.99 -17.40
C ARG A 105 12.20 -2.58 -16.47
N LEU A 106 11.98 -3.78 -15.93
CA LEU A 106 12.92 -4.41 -14.98
C LEU A 106 14.33 -4.60 -15.55
N PRO A 107 14.54 -5.06 -16.81
CA PRO A 107 15.88 -5.21 -17.37
C PRO A 107 16.65 -3.88 -17.51
N MET A 108 15.94 -2.74 -17.53
CA MET A 108 16.58 -1.42 -17.59
C MET A 108 17.05 -0.93 -16.21
N MET A 109 16.53 -1.52 -15.13
CA MET A 109 16.80 -1.09 -13.75
C MET A 109 17.86 -1.95 -13.05
N CYS A 110 18.07 -3.17 -13.52
CA CYS A 110 19.02 -4.11 -12.92
C CYS A 110 19.74 -4.90 -14.02
N ASN A 111 21.06 -4.99 -13.91
CA ASN A 111 21.87 -5.88 -14.74
C ASN A 111 22.20 -7.14 -13.92
N PRO A 112 21.55 -8.29 -14.14
CA PRO A 112 21.81 -9.49 -13.35
C PRO A 112 23.23 -10.02 -13.61
N GLY A 113 23.84 -10.55 -12.55
CA GLY A 113 25.13 -11.23 -12.66
C GLY A 113 25.03 -12.62 -13.30
N ALA A 114 26.17 -13.32 -13.37
CA ALA A 114 26.26 -14.64 -14.01
C ALA A 114 25.40 -15.75 -13.33
N PHE A 115 24.96 -15.53 -12.10
CA PHE A 115 24.17 -16.49 -11.33
C PHE A 115 22.82 -15.85 -10.95
N VAL A 116 21.75 -16.41 -11.49
CA VAL A 116 20.37 -16.00 -11.23
C VAL A 116 19.60 -17.20 -10.70
N THR A 117 18.80 -17.00 -9.65
CA THR A 117 17.88 -18.00 -9.14
C THR A 117 16.45 -17.63 -9.47
N VAL A 118 15.63 -18.65 -9.71
CA VAL A 118 14.19 -18.51 -9.93
C VAL A 118 13.50 -19.30 -8.83
N ASP A 119 12.55 -18.67 -8.15
CA ASP A 119 11.78 -19.29 -7.07
C ASP A 119 10.37 -18.68 -7.05
N GLU A 120 9.44 -19.37 -6.39
CA GLU A 120 8.06 -18.94 -6.23
C GLU A 120 7.87 -18.16 -4.92
N ARG A 121 7.16 -17.04 -4.98
CA ARG A 121 6.76 -16.29 -3.78
C ARG A 121 5.25 -16.24 -3.68
N LEU A 122 4.71 -16.91 -2.65
CA LEU A 122 3.29 -16.84 -2.33
C LEU A 122 2.99 -15.53 -1.58
N ILE A 123 2.01 -14.78 -2.07
CA ILE A 123 1.46 -13.61 -1.37
C ILE A 123 0.14 -14.07 -0.72
N PRO A 124 0.06 -14.09 0.62
CA PRO A 124 -1.15 -14.52 1.29
C PRO A 124 -2.29 -13.53 0.98
N PHE A 125 -3.34 -14.05 0.36
CA PHE A 125 -4.57 -13.31 0.08
C PHE A 125 -5.75 -14.18 0.48
N ARG A 126 -6.71 -13.61 1.22
CA ARG A 126 -7.83 -14.35 1.77
C ARG A 126 -9.15 -13.66 1.48
N GLU A 127 -9.46 -13.48 0.19
CA GLU A 127 -10.77 -13.06 -0.32
C GLU A 127 -11.00 -13.71 -1.71
N ARG A 128 -12.20 -13.57 -2.28
CA ARG A 128 -12.58 -14.09 -3.61
C ARG A 128 -12.69 -12.97 -4.63
#